data_AF-A0A920GUS4-F1
#
_entry.id   AF-A0A920GUS4-F1
#
_cell.length_a   1.000
_cell.length_b   1.000
_cell.length_c   1.000
_cell.angle_alpha   90.00
_cell.angle_beta   90.00
_cell.angle_gamma   90.00
#
_symmetry.space_group_name_H-M   'P 1'
#
loop_
_entity.id
_entity.type
_entity.pdbx_description
1 polymer ?
#
loop_
_entity_poly.entity_id
_entity_poly.type
_entity_poly.pdbx_seq_one_letter_code
_entity_poly.pdbx_strand_id
1 'polypeptide(L)' 'MRHYLGAALLKAGKPSEAEDVYRRDLQWNQNNGWSLYGLYQSLEMQGKEKESKDIFDKWTDAWKSADVNIQASHL' A
#
# COMPACT_ATOMS: atom_id res chain seq x y z
N MET A 1 3.87 12.42 -1.52
CA MET A 1 2.62 13.20 -1.34
C MET A 1 1.31 12.45 -1.61
N ARG A 2 1.25 11.39 -2.46
CA ARG A 2 -0.02 10.72 -2.82
C ARG A 2 -0.65 9.88 -1.70
N HIS A 3 0.15 9.34 -0.78
CA HIS A 3 -0.34 8.58 0.39
C HIS A 3 -1.27 9.37 1.31
N TYR A 4 -1.05 10.68 1.43
CA TYR A 4 -1.89 11.56 2.24
C TYR A 4 -3.28 11.72 1.66
N LEU A 5 -3.42 11.69 0.31
CA LEU A 5 -4.71 11.75 -0.36
C LEU A 5 -5.52 10.47 -0.12
N GLY A 6 -4.90 9.29 -0.27
CA GLY A 6 -5.55 8.01 0.02
C GLY A 6 -6.01 7.93 1.49
N ALA A 7 -5.16 8.37 2.43
CA ALA A 7 -5.51 8.38 3.85
C ALA A 7 -6.65 9.36 4.16
N ALA A 8 -6.71 10.50 3.48
CA ALA A 8 -7.81 11.45 3.60
C ALA A 8 -9.13 10.87 3.07
N LEU A 9 -9.08 10.14 1.95
CA LEU A 9 -10.25 9.47 1.37
C LEU A 9 -10.79 8.35 2.27
N LEU A 10 -9.91 7.56 2.89
CA LEU A 10 -10.31 6.57 3.90
C LEU A 10 -11.01 7.23 5.10
N LYS A 11 -10.44 8.33 5.63
CA LYS A 11 -11.06 9.10 6.72
C LYS A 11 -12.40 9.72 6.33
N ALA A 12 -12.57 10.06 5.05
CA ALA A 12 -13.83 10.56 4.51
C ALA A 12 -14.86 9.45 4.21
N GLY A 13 -14.55 8.19 4.50
CA GLY A 13 -15.47 7.07 4.23
C GLY A 13 -15.60 6.74 2.74
N LYS A 14 -14.59 7.07 1.94
CA LYS A 14 -14.54 6.86 0.48
C LYS A 14 -13.49 5.79 0.11
N PRO A 15 -13.68 4.53 0.52
CA PRO A 15 -12.66 3.51 0.36
C PRO A 15 -12.40 3.12 -1.10
N SER A 16 -13.41 3.17 -1.98
CA SER A 16 -13.20 2.90 -3.42
C SER A 16 -12.35 3.98 -4.11
N GLU A 17 -12.53 5.26 -3.77
CA GLU A 17 -11.67 6.33 -4.30
C GLU A 17 -10.24 6.20 -3.75
N ALA A 18 -10.09 5.77 -2.49
CA ALA A 18 -8.79 5.52 -1.89
C ALA A 18 -8.05 4.36 -2.59
N GLU A 19 -8.77 3.27 -2.90
CA GLU A 19 -8.26 2.13 -3.66
C GLU A 19 -7.62 2.57 -4.98
N ASP A 20 -8.32 3.39 -5.77
CA ASP A 20 -7.82 3.89 -7.05
C ASP A 20 -6.53 4.71 -6.90
N VAL A 21 -6.47 5.56 -5.87
CA VAL A 21 -5.27 6.37 -5.58
C VAL A 21 -4.08 5.47 -5.24
N TYR A 22 -4.29 4.46 -4.39
CA TYR A 22 -3.21 3.54 -4.01
C TYR A 22 -2.79 2.63 -5.16
N ARG A 23 -3.72 2.07 -5.93
CA ARG A 23 -3.39 1.27 -7.12
C ARG A 23 -2.61 2.08 -8.15
N ARG A 24 -3.00 3.34 -8.37
CA ARG A 24 -2.26 4.24 -9.26
C ARG A 24 -0.87 4.53 -8.73
N ASP A 25 -0.69 4.72 -7.43
CA ASP A 25 0.63 4.93 -6.85
C ASP A 25 1.54 3.70 -7.00
N LEU A 26 0.98 2.51 -6.82
CA LEU A 26 1.70 1.23 -6.98
C LEU A 26 2.08 0.93 -8.43
N GLN A 27 1.42 1.51 -9.44
CA GLN A 27 1.87 1.39 -10.83
C GLN A 27 3.27 2.01 -11.05
N TRP A 28 3.56 3.09 -10.34
CA TRP A 28 4.85 3.80 -10.45
C TRP A 28 5.86 3.29 -9.42
N ASN A 29 5.40 2.94 -8.22
CA ASN A 29 6.24 2.48 -7.12
C ASN A 29 5.69 1.17 -6.54
N GLN A 30 6.00 0.06 -7.19
CA GLN A 30 5.38 -1.25 -6.92
C GLN A 30 5.58 -1.77 -5.49
N ASN A 31 6.65 -1.35 -4.81
CA ASN A 31 7.00 -1.78 -3.46
C ASN A 31 6.82 -0.68 -2.40
N ASN A 32 5.94 0.29 -2.65
CA ASN A 32 5.69 1.36 -1.70
C ASN A 32 4.85 0.87 -0.52
N GLY A 33 5.49 0.57 0.61
CA GLY A 33 4.84 0.00 1.80
C GLY A 33 3.64 0.80 2.31
N TRP A 34 3.67 2.13 2.19
CA TRP A 34 2.55 3.01 2.58
C TRP A 34 1.33 2.86 1.67
N SER A 35 1.55 2.70 0.35
CA SER A 35 0.46 2.49 -0.60
C SER A 35 -0.12 1.08 -0.50
N LEU A 36 0.73 0.08 -0.27
CA LEU A 36 0.27 -1.30 -0.06
C LEU A 36 -0.58 -1.40 1.20
N TYR A 37 -0.16 -0.78 2.32
CA TYR A 37 -0.94 -0.77 3.55
C TYR A 37 -2.26 0.00 3.41
N GLY A 38 -2.23 1.18 2.76
CA GLY A 38 -3.43 1.95 2.49
C GLY A 38 -4.41 1.24 1.56
N LEU A 39 -3.91 0.52 0.55
CA LEU A 39 -4.72 -0.32 -0.35
C LEU A 39 -5.38 -1.45 0.44
N TYR A 40 -4.63 -2.15 1.30
CA TYR A 40 -5.19 -3.16 2.21
C TYR A 40 -6.35 -2.60 3.03
N GLN A 41 -6.17 -1.45 3.70
CA GLN A 41 -7.23 -0.82 4.50
C GLN A 41 -8.45 -0.43 3.64
N SER A 42 -8.24 0.05 2.42
CA SER A 42 -9.32 0.39 1.50
C SER A 42 -10.15 -0.82 1.06
N LEU A 43 -9.52 -1.99 0.92
CA LEU A 43 -10.17 -3.23 0.52
C LEU A 43 -10.95 -3.85 1.70
N GLU A 44 -10.39 -3.81 2.91
CA GLU A 44 -11.11 -4.19 4.15
C GLU A 44 -12.40 -3.39 4.33
N MET A 45 -12.31 -2.06 4.18
CA MET A 45 -13.48 -1.17 4.32
C MET A 45 -14.54 -1.39 3.24
N GLN A 46 -14.18 -2.03 2.12
CA GLN A 46 -15.11 -2.42 1.05
C GLN A 46 -15.64 -3.86 1.22
N GLY A 47 -15.19 -4.61 2.23
CA GLY A 47 -15.54 -6.02 2.42
C GLY A 47 -14.88 -6.97 1.42
N LYS A 48 -13.81 -6.54 0.74
CA LYS A 48 -13.07 -7.33 -0.26
C LYS A 48 -11.97 -8.16 0.41
N GLU A 49 -12.35 -9.02 1.36
CA GLU A 49 -11.42 -9.75 2.23
C GLU A 49 -10.35 -10.57 1.47
N LYS A 50 -10.73 -11.20 0.35
CA LYS A 50 -9.78 -11.98 -0.47
C LYS A 50 -8.69 -11.11 -1.08
N GLU A 51 -9.09 -10.02 -1.74
CA GLU A 51 -8.14 -9.08 -2.35
C GLU A 51 -7.29 -8.37 -1.28
N SER A 52 -7.92 -8.03 -0.16
CA SER A 52 -7.26 -7.43 1.00
C SER A 52 -6.11 -8.32 1.50
N LYS A 53 -6.37 -9.62 1.67
CA LYS A 53 -5.37 -10.61 2.08
C LYS A 53 -4.21 -10.69 1.07
N ASP A 54 -4.51 -10.74 -0.22
CA ASP A 54 -3.48 -10.79 -1.27
C ASP A 54 -2.59 -9.53 -1.25
N ILE A 55 -3.16 -8.36 -0.97
CA ILE A 55 -2.40 -7.10 -0.82
C ILE A 55 -1.59 -7.08 0.47
N PHE A 56 -2.13 -7.62 1.56
CA PHE A 56 -1.40 -7.75 2.82
C PHE A 56 -0.18 -8.66 2.67
N ASP A 57 -0.30 -9.79 1.99
CA ASP A 57 0.83 -10.69 1.73
C ASP A 57 1.92 -9.96 0.92
N LYS A 58 1.55 -9.23 -0.13
CA LYS A 58 2.48 -8.38 -0.90
C LYS A 58 3.12 -7.28 -0.05
N TRP A 59 2.36 -6.67 0.87
CA TRP A 59 2.90 -5.71 1.83
C TRP A 59 3.95 -6.36 2.72
N THR A 60 3.68 -7.57 3.25
CA THR A 60 4.66 -8.28 4.09
C THR A 60 5.94 -8.64 3.34
N ASP A 61 5.85 -9.03 2.07
CA ASP A 61 7.01 -9.34 1.25
C ASP A 61 7.81 -8.08 0.88
N ALA A 62 7.12 -6.99 0.55
CA ALA A 62 7.74 -5.69 0.31
C ALA A 62 8.38 -5.11 1.58
N TRP A 63 7.77 -5.31 2.75
CA TRP A 63 8.29 -4.84 4.04
C TRP A 63 9.47 -5.66 4.54
N LYS A 64 9.45 -6.99 4.39
CA LYS A 64 10.65 -7.84 4.59
C LYS A 64 11.79 -7.43 3.68
N SER A 65 11.46 -6.97 2.46
CA SER A 65 12.42 -6.42 1.50
C SER A 65 12.67 -4.92 1.68
N ALA A 66 12.08 -4.25 2.67
CA ALA A 66 12.44 -2.88 3.04
C ALA A 66 13.63 -2.89 4.02
N ASP A 67 13.77 -3.97 4.79
CA ASP A 67 14.93 -4.30 5.62
C ASP A 67 16.00 -5.13 4.86
N VAL A 68 16.15 -4.95 3.53
CA VAL A 68 17.34 -5.52 2.87
C VAL A 68 18.56 -4.81 3.45
N ASN A 69 19.32 -5.60 4.20
CA ASN A 69 20.58 -5.28 4.80
C ASN A 69 21.51 -4.66 3.75
N ILE A 70 21.74 -3.34 3.83
CA ILE A 70 22.89 -2.72 3.13
C ILE A 70 24.14 -3.23 3.84
N GLN A 71 24.60 -4.42 3.48
CA GLN A 71 26.00 -4.74 3.61
C GLN A 71 26.72 -3.95 2.51
N ALA A 72 27.14 -2.75 2.90
CA ALA A 72 27.84 -1.71 2.15
C ALA A 72 28.32 -2.03 0.71
N SER A 73 28.15 -1.07 -0.20
CA SER A 73 29.20 -0.81 -1.19
C SER A 73 29.28 0.68 -1.57
N HIS A 74 30.44 1.26 -1.24
CA HIS A 74 31.02 2.57 -1.58
C HIS A 74 30.66 3.74 -0.63
N LEU A 75 31.63 4.48 -0.07
CA LEU A 75 33.00 4.80 -0.48
C LEU A 75 34.12 4.09 0.30
#